data_AF-E4U1Y0-F1
#
_entry.id   AF-E4U1Y0-F1
#
_cell.length_a   1.000
_cell.length_b   1.000
_cell.length_c   1.000
_cell.angle_alpha   90.00
_cell.angle_beta   90.00
_cell.angle_gamma   90.00
#
_symmetry.space_group_name_H-M   'P 1'
#
loop_
_entity.id
_entity.type
_entity.pdbx_description
1 polymer ?
#
loop_
_entity_poly.entity_id
_entity_poly.type
_entity_poly.pdbx_seq_one_letter_code
_entity_poly.pdbx_strand_id
1 'polypeptide(L)'
;MNSERPIFNIDPTPTLPTRQCRLMARAIGWSLSYGNYIFALIVWWKSDWFIAIGTLLLGYIVFGIIRSKLRNESIPPAQRETPYNDYAIATWYLSRTTCFTLPKE
;
A
#
# COMPACT_ATOMS: atom_id res chain seq x y z
N MET A 1 -18.92 25.92 -28.85
CA MET A 1 -17.60 25.40 -28.44
C MET A 1 -17.84 24.51 -27.23
N ASN A 2 -17.68 23.19 -27.40
CA ASN A 2 -18.06 22.19 -26.41
C ASN A 2 -17.26 22.39 -25.11
N SER A 3 -17.98 22.46 -24.00
CA SER A 3 -17.41 22.39 -22.65
C SER A 3 -16.91 20.96 -22.42
N GLU A 4 -15.63 20.71 -22.72
CA GLU A 4 -14.95 19.49 -22.28
C GLU A 4 -14.93 19.50 -20.75
N ARG A 5 -15.85 18.74 -20.14
CA ARG A 5 -15.75 18.42 -18.71
C ARG A 5 -14.37 17.78 -18.51
N PRO A 6 -13.56 18.18 -17.52
CA PRO A 6 -12.37 17.42 -17.20
C PRO A 6 -12.84 16.03 -16.76
N ILE A 7 -12.77 15.08 -17.69
CA ILE A 7 -13.01 13.67 -17.39
C ILE A 7 -11.83 13.32 -16.49
N PHE A 8 -12.07 13.19 -15.19
CA PHE A 8 -11.09 12.59 -14.27
C PHE A 8 -10.80 11.19 -14.81
N ASN A 9 -9.76 11.07 -15.63
CA ASN A 9 -9.33 9.80 -16.16
C ASN A 9 -8.63 9.08 -15.01
N ILE A 10 -9.42 8.30 -14.28
CA ILE A 10 -8.91 7.44 -13.21
C ILE A 10 -8.25 6.26 -13.90
N ASP A 11 -6.93 6.36 -14.09
CA ASP A 11 -6.09 5.23 -14.44
C ASP A 11 -6.47 4.02 -13.58
N PRO A 12 -6.89 2.91 -14.21
CA PRO A 12 -7.26 1.73 -13.46
C PRO A 12 -6.03 1.20 -12.73
N THR A 13 -6.25 0.59 -11.56
CA THR A 13 -5.17 -0.09 -10.84
C THR A 13 -4.51 -1.11 -11.77
N PRO A 14 -3.17 -1.07 -11.96
CA PRO A 14 -2.50 -1.91 -12.93
C PRO A 14 -2.69 -3.38 -12.58
N THR A 15 -2.96 -4.21 -13.58
CA THR A 15 -3.11 -5.66 -13.37
C THR A 15 -1.76 -6.35 -13.49
N LEU A 16 -1.37 -7.10 -12.47
CA LEU A 16 -0.09 -7.84 -12.46
C LEU A 16 -0.25 -9.13 -13.29
N PRO A 17 0.53 -9.32 -14.38
CA PRO A 17 0.35 -10.44 -15.30
C PRO A 17 0.87 -11.77 -14.72
N THR A 18 1.96 -11.73 -13.95
CA THR A 18 2.60 -12.94 -13.43
C THR A 18 2.07 -13.34 -12.06
N ARG A 19 1.96 -14.66 -11.82
CA ARG A 19 1.54 -15.22 -10.52
C ARG A 19 2.47 -14.81 -9.38
N GLN A 20 3.78 -14.71 -9.65
CA GLN A 20 4.78 -14.29 -8.68
C GLN A 20 4.55 -12.84 -8.23
N CYS A 21 4.35 -11.92 -9.17
CA CYS A 21 4.06 -10.52 -8.85
C CYS A 21 2.75 -10.36 -8.08
N ARG A 22 1.72 -11.15 -8.40
CA ARG A 22 0.47 -11.17 -7.64
C ARG A 22 0.68 -11.65 -6.20
N LEU A 23 1.54 -12.66 -5.99
CA LEU A 23 1.87 -13.15 -4.65
C LEU A 23 2.67 -12.10 -3.87
N MET A 24 3.61 -11.40 -4.51
CA MET A 24 4.33 -10.28 -3.91
C MET A 24 3.38 -9.14 -3.51
N ALA A 25 2.42 -8.77 -4.36
CA ALA A 25 1.44 -7.74 -4.04
C ALA A 25 0.60 -8.11 -2.82
N ARG A 26 0.24 -9.39 -2.73
CA ARG A 26 -0.47 -9.92 -1.58
C ARG A 26 0.40 -9.92 -0.32
N ALA A 27 1.67 -10.30 -0.43
CA ALA A 27 2.62 -10.30 0.68
C ALA A 27 2.82 -8.88 1.23
N ILE A 28 3.13 -7.90 0.36
CA ILE A 28 3.31 -6.50 0.76
C ILE A 28 2.03 -5.95 1.38
N GLY A 29 0.88 -6.13 0.72
CA GLY A 29 -0.41 -5.68 1.25
C GLY A 29 -0.71 -6.27 2.63
N TRP A 30 -0.48 -7.58 2.81
CA TRP A 30 -0.68 -8.25 4.10
C TRP A 30 0.30 -7.74 5.17
N SER A 31 1.57 -7.49 4.82
CA SER A 31 2.54 -6.87 5.71
C SER A 31 2.12 -5.46 6.13
N LEU A 32 1.57 -4.64 5.22
CA LEU A 32 1.07 -3.30 5.55
C LEU A 32 -0.14 -3.35 6.48
N SER A 33 -1.06 -4.29 6.27
CA SER A 33 -2.28 -4.42 7.09
C SER A 33 -2.02 -5.07 8.45
N TYR A 34 -1.25 -6.17 8.50
CA TYR A 34 -1.08 -7.00 9.69
C TYR A 34 0.29 -6.90 10.35
N GLY A 35 1.29 -6.30 9.69
CA GLY A 35 2.66 -6.22 10.20
C GLY A 35 2.74 -5.58 11.58
N ASN A 36 2.02 -4.47 11.79
CA ASN A 36 1.99 -3.80 13.09
C ASN A 36 1.52 -4.72 14.23
N TYR A 37 0.45 -5.49 13.99
CA TYR A 37 -0.10 -6.42 14.98
C TYR A 37 0.87 -7.56 15.27
N ILE A 38 1.55 -8.10 14.25
CA ILE A 38 2.56 -9.15 14.43
C ILE A 38 3.72 -8.62 15.27
N PHE A 39 4.23 -7.41 14.98
CA PHE A 39 5.29 -6.79 15.77
C PHE A 39 4.88 -6.57 17.22
N ALA A 40 3.68 -6.03 17.45
CA ALA A 40 3.15 -5.83 18.80
C ALA A 40 3.00 -7.16 19.56
N LEU A 41 2.56 -8.23 18.90
CA LEU A 41 2.42 -9.56 19.50
C LEU A 41 3.78 -10.18 19.85
N ILE A 42 4.79 -9.99 19.00
CA ILE A 42 6.17 -10.42 19.28
C ILE A 42 6.73 -9.69 20.50
N VAL A 43 6.52 -8.37 20.60
CA VAL A 43 6.95 -7.58 21.76
C VAL A 43 6.21 -8.04 23.01
N TRP A 44 4.90 -8.28 22.91
CA TRP A 44 4.11 -8.79 24.03
C TRP A 44 4.60 -10.13 24.56
N TRP A 45 5.08 -11.03 23.69
CA TRP A 45 5.66 -12.31 24.14
C TRP A 45 6.91 -12.12 25.02
N LYS A 46 7.66 -11.04 24.82
CA LYS A 46 8.98 -10.81 25.43
C LYS A 46 8.98 -9.76 26.54
N SER A 47 7.97 -8.90 26.62
CA SER A 47 7.95 -7.72 27.48
C SER A 47 6.60 -7.55 28.18
N ASP A 48 6.57 -6.67 29.18
CA ASP A 48 5.34 -6.33 29.89
C ASP A 48 4.26 -5.79 28.96
N TRP A 49 3.00 -6.01 29.35
CA TRP A 49 1.83 -5.61 28.60
C TRP A 49 1.77 -4.10 28.32
N PHE A 50 2.33 -3.27 29.20
CA PHE A 50 2.46 -1.81 28.98
C PHE A 50 3.36 -1.48 27.79
N ILE A 51 4.51 -2.15 27.67
CA ILE A 51 5.46 -1.93 26.57
C ILE A 51 4.83 -2.39 25.25
N ALA A 52 4.11 -3.52 25.27
CA ALA A 52 3.40 -4.04 24.11
C ALA A 52 2.40 -3.02 23.54
N ILE A 53 1.58 -2.41 24.40
CA ILE A 53 0.64 -1.36 23.98
C ILE A 53 1.37 -0.15 23.42
N GLY A 54 2.46 0.30 24.08
CA GLY A 54 3.28 1.40 23.59
C GLY A 54 3.84 1.14 22.19
N THR A 55 4.36 -0.07 21.95
CA THR A 55 4.86 -0.46 20.62
C THR A 55 3.77 -0.57 19.57
N LEU A 56 2.57 -1.02 19.93
CA LEU A 56 1.43 -1.09 19.02
C LEU A 56 1.01 0.30 18.55
N LEU A 57 0.93 1.27 19.46
CA LEU A 57 0.62 2.66 19.15
C LEU A 57 1.71 3.31 18.29
N LEU A 58 2.98 3.14 18.67
CA LEU A 58 4.10 3.65 17.90
C LEU A 58 4.15 3.03 16.49
N GLY A 59 3.89 1.74 16.39
CA GLY A 59 3.87 1.04 15.12
C GLY A 59 2.72 1.49 14.22
N TYR A 60 1.56 1.91 14.74
CA TYR A 60 0.52 2.54 13.90
C TYR A 60 1.03 3.81 13.22
N ILE A 61 1.82 4.63 13.93
CA ILE A 61 2.42 5.84 13.35
C ILE A 61 3.43 5.46 12.26
N VAL A 62 4.33 4.52 12.54
CA VAL A 62 5.36 4.07 11.59
C VAL A 62 4.73 3.47 10.34
N PHE A 63 3.78 2.53 10.48
CA PHE A 63 3.09 1.92 9.35
C PHE A 63 2.21 2.93 8.59
N GLY A 64 1.64 3.92 9.29
CA GLY A 64 0.94 5.05 8.66
C GLY A 64 1.85 5.88 7.75
N ILE A 65 3.06 6.21 8.22
CA ILE A 65 4.08 6.92 7.43
C ILE A 65 4.49 6.08 6.22
N ILE A 66 4.74 4.78 6.41
CA ILE A 66 5.10 3.86 5.33
C ILE A 66 3.99 3.84 4.25
N ARG A 67 2.72 3.67 4.65
CA ARG A 67 1.57 3.70 3.71
C ARG A 67 1.50 5.01 2.93
N SER A 68 1.67 6.14 3.62
CA SER A 68 1.67 7.47 3.00
C SER A 68 2.79 7.61 1.97
N LYS A 69 4.00 7.17 2.32
CA LYS A 69 5.16 7.19 1.42
C LYS A 69 4.94 6.31 0.19
N LEU A 70 4.50 5.06 0.37
CA LEU A 70 4.24 4.14 -0.75
C LEU A 70 3.20 4.71 -1.71
N ARG A 71 2.12 5.31 -1.20
CA ARG A 71 1.10 5.96 -2.02
C ARG A 71 1.68 7.13 -2.81
N ASN A 72 2.51 7.95 -2.17
CA ASN A 72 3.10 9.12 -2.79
C ASN A 72 4.08 8.76 -3.91
N GLU A 73 4.87 7.71 -3.74
CA GLU A 73 5.85 7.29 -4.75
C GLU A 73 5.20 6.52 -5.92
N SER A 74 4.16 5.73 -5.65
CA SER A 74 3.60 4.81 -6.65
C SER A 74 2.41 5.37 -7.44
N ILE A 75 1.53 6.14 -6.80
CA ILE A 75 0.25 6.59 -7.39
C ILE A 75 0.41 7.97 -8.05
N PRO A 76 -0.15 8.18 -9.26
CA PRO A 76 -0.15 9.47 -9.93
C PRO A 76 -0.78 10.57 -9.06
N PRO A 77 -0.24 11.82 -9.09
CA PRO A 77 -0.68 12.90 -8.21
C PRO A 77 -2.17 13.22 -8.32
N ALA A 78 -2.76 13.06 -9.51
CA ALA A 78 -4.19 13.29 -9.76
C ALA A 78 -5.12 12.34 -8.97
N GLN A 79 -4.61 11.22 -8.45
CA GLN A 79 -5.39 10.17 -7.79
C GLN A 79 -4.91 9.84 -6.37
N ARG A 80 -3.90 10.52 -5.84
CA ARG A 80 -3.35 10.21 -4.51
C ARG A 80 -4.37 10.36 -3.38
N GLU A 81 -5.36 11.22 -3.56
CA GLU A 81 -6.45 11.45 -2.60
C GLU A 81 -7.52 10.36 -2.65
N THR A 82 -7.51 9.49 -3.66
CA THR A 82 -8.45 8.38 -3.76
C THR A 82 -8.17 7.35 -2.66
N PRO A 83 -9.20 6.86 -1.93
CA PRO A 83 -9.03 5.82 -0.92
C PRO A 83 -8.70 4.49 -1.59
N TYR A 84 -7.42 4.13 -1.63
CA TYR A 84 -6.95 2.82 -2.09
C TYR A 84 -6.80 1.83 -0.95
N ASN A 85 -7.18 0.58 -1.20
CA ASN A 85 -6.88 -0.53 -0.30
C ASN A 85 -5.35 -0.80 -0.28
N ASP A 86 -4.82 -1.34 0.82
CA ASP A 86 -3.40 -1.67 0.98
C ASP A 86 -2.89 -2.58 -0.15
N TYR A 87 -3.73 -3.51 -0.64
CA TYR A 87 -3.42 -4.35 -1.81
C TYR A 87 -3.26 -3.53 -3.10
N ALA A 88 -4.10 -2.52 -3.31
CA ALA A 88 -4.01 -1.66 -4.48
C ALA A 88 -2.76 -0.77 -4.42
N ILE A 89 -2.41 -0.24 -3.25
CA ILE A 89 -1.16 0.51 -3.02
C ILE A 89 0.05 -0.39 -3.32
N ALA A 90 0.05 -1.62 -2.80
CA ALA A 90 1.11 -2.60 -3.06
C ALA A 90 1.22 -2.94 -4.56
N THR A 91 0.08 -3.05 -5.25
CA THR A 91 0.02 -3.34 -6.69
C THR A 91 0.61 -2.19 -7.51
N TRP A 92 0.23 -0.94 -7.20
CA TRP A 92 0.84 0.25 -7.80
C TRP A 92 2.34 0.31 -7.56
N TYR A 93 2.78 0.08 -6.32
CA TYR A 93 4.20 0.07 -5.97
C TYR A 93 5.00 -0.99 -6.74
N LEU A 94 4.49 -2.23 -6.80
CA LEU A 94 5.17 -3.31 -7.52
C LEU A 94 5.16 -3.10 -9.03
N SER A 95 4.09 -2.54 -9.58
CA SER A 95 4.00 -2.23 -11.01
C SER A 95 5.10 -1.27 -11.48
N ARG A 96 5.52 -0.36 -10.59
CA ARG A 96 6.54 0.66 -10.84
C ARG A 96 7.97 0.18 -10.60
N THR A 97 8.18 -0.74 -9.66
CA THR A 97 9.51 -1.06 -9.14
C THR A 97 10.07 -2.38 -9.65
N THR A 98 9.30 -3.46 -9.58
CA THR A 98 9.81 -4.83 -9.81
C THR A 98 9.07 -5.53 -10.95
N CYS A 99 7.78 -5.28 -11.06
CA CYS A 99 6.88 -6.00 -11.95
C CYS A 99 6.32 -5.04 -12.98
N PHE A 100 7.15 -4.62 -13.95
CA PHE A 100 6.73 -3.70 -14.99
C PHE A 100 5.50 -4.25 -15.73
N THR A 101 4.34 -3.66 -15.46
CA THR A 101 3.15 -3.87 -16.25
C THR A 101 3.27 -2.90 -17.42
N LEU A 102 3.63 -3.40 -18.61
CA LEU A 102 3.45 -2.60 -19.82
C LEU A 102 1.96 -2.25 -19.93
N PRO A 103 1.59 -0.98 -20.17
CA PRO A 103 0.20 -0.64 -20.44
C PRO A 103 -0.23 -1.46 -21.65
N LYS A 104 -1.38 -2.12 -21.54
CA LYS A 104 -2.03 -2.76 -22.68
C LYS A 104 -2.63 -1.60 -23.49
N GLU A 105 -1.99 -1.24 -24.60
CA GLU A 105 -2.57 -0.36 -25.62
C GLU A 105 -3.99 -0.80 -26.00
#